data_AF-W4E1X1-F1
#
_entry.id   AF-W4E1X1-F1
#
_cell.length_a   1.000
_cell.length_b   1.000
_cell.length_c   1.000
_cell.angle_alpha   90.00
_cell.angle_beta   90.00
_cell.angle_gamma   90.00
#
_symmetry.space_group_name_H-M   'P 1'
#
loop_
_entity.id
_entity.type
_entity.pdbx_description
1 polymer ?
#
loop_
_entity_poly.entity_id
_entity_poly.type
_entity_poly.pdbx_seq_one_letter_code
_entity_poly.pdbx_strand_id
1 'polypeptide(L)'
;MVRHYTQLEIINLSKLPPTTVKRWLEYFSYFVPGTRQGDQVLYPYETLKLLKRISELRMERYHLSTIVRLLIEEGFPMYSKSEQELPVPERTENRMDEAPEPDRQQQLVASLSSLANELIRIADHLNHWKVQ
;
A
#
# COMPACT_ATOMS: atom_id res chain seq x y z
N MET A 1 15.32 28.79 2.14
CA MET A 1 13.86 28.53 2.03
C MET A 1 13.68 27.21 1.28
N VAL A 2 13.13 26.19 1.93
CA VAL A 2 12.82 24.91 1.28
C VAL A 2 11.49 25.10 0.54
N ARG A 3 11.50 24.94 -0.79
CA ARG A 3 10.29 25.03 -1.61
C ARG A 3 9.48 23.76 -1.45
N HIS A 4 8.20 23.94 -1.16
CA HIS A 4 7.22 22.89 -1.08
C HIS A 4 6.23 23.04 -2.24
N TYR A 5 5.72 21.92 -2.70
CA TYR A 5 4.86 21.82 -3.87
C TYR A 5 3.60 21.06 -3.50
N THR A 6 2.46 21.56 -3.96
CA THR A 6 1.20 20.83 -3.92
C THR A 6 1.26 19.61 -4.85
N GLN A 7 0.36 18.64 -4.64
CA GLN A 7 0.24 17.50 -5.54
C GLN A 7 0.03 17.93 -7.01
N LEU A 8 -0.74 19.00 -7.24
CA LEU A 8 -0.99 19.53 -8.58
C LEU A 8 0.30 20.06 -9.22
N GLU A 9 1.12 20.77 -8.46
CA GLU A 9 2.42 21.24 -8.93
C GLU A 9 3.38 20.07 -9.20
N ILE A 10 3.41 19.05 -8.35
CA ILE A 10 4.21 17.85 -8.58
C ILE A 10 3.81 17.16 -9.90
N ILE A 11 2.51 17.07 -10.19
CA ILE A 11 2.01 16.51 -11.45
C ILE A 11 2.50 17.33 -12.64
N ASN A 12 2.34 18.66 -12.58
CA ASN A 12 2.75 19.54 -13.67
C ASN A 12 4.27 19.53 -13.90
N LEU A 13 5.06 19.50 -12.83
CA LEU A 13 6.53 19.57 -12.90
C LEU A 13 7.17 18.23 -13.29
N SER A 14 6.59 17.10 -12.85
CA SER A 14 7.13 15.77 -13.15
C SER A 14 6.93 15.33 -14.60
N LYS A 15 5.98 15.95 -15.33
CA LYS A 15 5.56 15.56 -16.69
C LYS A 15 5.10 14.10 -16.79
N LEU A 16 4.71 13.51 -15.66
CA LEU A 16 4.17 12.16 -15.58
C LEU A 16 2.63 12.19 -15.62
N PRO A 17 1.97 11.10 -16.06
CA PRO A 17 0.51 11.02 -15.98
C PRO A 17 0.02 11.23 -14.54
N PRO A 18 -1.06 12.01 -14.32
CA PRO A 18 -1.57 12.30 -12.97
C PRO A 18 -1.87 11.04 -12.14
N THR A 19 -2.39 10.00 -12.78
CA THR A 19 -2.69 8.71 -12.17
C THR A 19 -1.43 7.96 -11.73
N THR A 20 -0.37 8.03 -12.53
CA THR A 20 0.94 7.47 -12.21
C THR A 20 1.55 8.16 -10.99
N VAL A 21 1.55 9.50 -10.99
CA VAL A 21 2.07 10.28 -9.87
C VAL A 21 1.33 9.93 -8.58
N LYS A 22 -0.01 9.92 -8.60
CA LYS A 22 -0.81 9.58 -7.42
C LYS A 22 -0.48 8.18 -6.89
N ARG A 23 -0.44 7.17 -7.76
CA ARG A 23 -0.11 5.79 -7.37
C ARG A 23 1.31 5.65 -6.84
N TRP A 24 2.27 6.37 -7.42
CA TRP A 24 3.66 6.30 -6.97
C TRP A 24 3.88 7.02 -5.65
N LEU A 25 3.25 8.18 -5.43
CA LEU A 25 3.30 8.85 -4.13
C LEU A 25 2.73 7.97 -3.00
N GLU A 26 1.68 7.20 -3.29
CA GLU A 26 1.10 6.25 -2.35
C GLU A 26 2.02 5.04 -2.13
N TYR A 27 2.48 4.40 -3.21
CA TYR A 27 3.30 3.19 -3.15
C TYR A 27 4.68 3.43 -2.51
N PHE A 28 5.31 4.56 -2.85
CA PHE A 28 6.63 4.97 -2.35
C PHE A 28 6.53 5.96 -1.18
N SER A 29 5.41 5.99 -0.46
CA SER A 29 5.16 6.90 0.66
C SER A 29 6.28 6.89 1.72
N TYR A 30 6.94 5.75 1.94
CA TYR A 30 8.10 5.64 2.83
C TYR A 30 9.31 6.49 2.40
N PHE A 31 9.41 6.91 1.14
CA PHE A 31 10.47 7.78 0.64
C PHE A 31 10.00 9.21 0.40
N VAL A 32 8.71 9.47 0.58
CA VAL A 32 8.08 10.76 0.30
C VAL A 32 7.77 11.45 1.62
N PRO A 33 8.52 12.51 1.98
CA PRO A 33 8.18 13.34 3.12
C PRO A 33 6.97 14.23 2.74
N GLY A 34 5.80 13.90 3.27
CA GLY A 34 4.59 14.72 3.12
C GLY A 34 4.38 15.58 4.36
N THR A 35 4.31 16.90 4.21
CA THR A 35 3.87 17.79 5.30
C THR A 35 2.43 18.24 5.02
N ARG A 36 1.52 18.03 5.96
CA ARG A 36 0.16 18.57 5.85
C ARG A 36 0.15 20.04 6.24
N GLN A 37 -0.43 20.87 5.38
CA GLN A 37 -0.72 22.28 5.66
C GLN A 37 -2.22 22.51 5.43
N GLY A 38 -3.00 22.44 6.51
CA GLY A 38 -4.46 22.43 6.43
C GLY A 38 -4.97 21.17 5.73
N ASP A 39 -5.76 21.34 4.68
CA ASP A 39 -6.31 20.24 3.87
C ASP A 39 -5.34 19.72 2.80
N GLN A 40 -4.27 20.47 2.50
CA GLN A 40 -3.34 20.13 1.42
C GLN A 40 -2.10 19.40 1.93
N VAL A 41 -1.64 18.41 1.17
CA VAL A 41 -0.34 17.77 1.37
C VAL A 41 0.70 18.48 0.51
N LEU A 42 1.75 18.93 1.17
CA LEU A 42 2.90 19.59 0.57
C LEU A 42 4.09 18.65 0.51
N TYR A 43 4.72 18.62 -0.66
CA TYR A 43 5.85 17.77 -0.97
C TYR A 43 7.09 18.63 -1.20
N PRO A 44 8.25 18.31 -0.63
CA PRO A 44 9.47 19.03 -0.94
C PRO A 44 9.94 18.68 -2.35
N TYR A 45 10.86 19.51 -2.87
CA TYR A 45 11.50 19.31 -4.17
C TYR A 45 12.12 17.92 -4.34
N GLU A 46 12.56 17.30 -3.25
CA GLU A 46 13.17 15.97 -3.23
C GLU A 46 12.23 14.89 -3.76
N THR A 47 10.93 15.09 -3.60
CA THR A 47 9.88 14.21 -4.17
C THR A 47 9.93 14.18 -5.70
N LEU A 48 10.26 15.30 -6.36
CA LEU A 48 10.42 15.33 -7.82
C LEU A 48 11.64 14.53 -8.27
N LYS A 49 12.75 14.58 -7.51
CA LYS A 49 13.95 13.78 -7.80
C LYS A 49 13.64 12.29 -7.68
N LEU A 50 12.92 11.90 -6.62
CA LEU A 50 12.46 10.53 -6.43
C LEU A 50 11.58 10.06 -7.60
N LEU A 51 10.54 10.82 -7.96
CA LEU A 51 9.64 10.46 -9.07
C LEU A 51 10.38 10.35 -10.41
N LYS A 52 11.33 11.26 -10.66
CA LYS A 52 12.19 11.17 -11.85
C LYS A 52 13.00 9.87 -11.84
N ARG A 53 13.64 9.52 -10.71
CA ARG A 53 14.43 8.30 -10.59
C ARG A 53 13.59 7.03 -10.78
N ILE A 54 12.40 6.99 -10.17
CA ILE A 54 11.46 5.89 -10.37
C ILE A 54 11.09 5.77 -11.85
N SER A 55 10.87 6.89 -12.54
CA SER A 55 10.57 6.89 -13.98
C SER A 55 11.71 6.29 -14.81
N GLU A 56 12.96 6.66 -14.54
CA GLU A 56 14.14 6.10 -15.21
C GLU A 56 14.22 4.58 -15.00
N LEU A 57 14.08 4.12 -13.76
CA LEU A 57 14.11 2.69 -13.44
C LEU A 57 12.94 1.91 -14.08
N ARG A 58 11.78 2.55 -14.26
CA ARG A 58 10.65 1.95 -15.00
C ARG A 58 10.92 1.84 -16.50
N MET A 59 11.67 2.78 -17.08
CA MET A 59 12.13 2.68 -18.48
C MET A 59 13.12 1.53 -18.66
N GLU A 60 13.94 1.26 -17.64
CA GLU A 60 14.83 0.09 -17.55
C GLU A 60 14.10 -1.23 -17.23
N ARG A 61 12.75 -1.22 -17.25
CA ARG A 61 11.89 -2.40 -17.04
C ARG A 61 11.94 -2.99 -15.62
N TYR A 62 12.48 -2.28 -14.64
CA TYR A 62 12.45 -2.78 -13.26
C TYR A 62 11.02 -2.85 -12.70
N HIS A 63 10.79 -3.88 -11.90
CA HIS A 63 9.57 -4.03 -11.09
C HIS A 63 9.62 -3.07 -9.89
N LEU A 64 8.45 -2.66 -9.40
CA LEU A 64 8.35 -1.69 -8.30
C LEU A 64 9.08 -2.17 -7.02
N SER A 65 9.02 -3.47 -6.72
CA SER A 65 9.75 -4.07 -5.60
C SER A 65 11.27 -3.97 -5.75
N THR A 66 11.80 -4.16 -6.96
CA THR A 66 13.22 -3.97 -7.27
C THR A 66 13.60 -2.51 -7.14
N ILE A 67 12.75 -1.60 -7.60
CA ILE A 67 12.97 -0.15 -7.50
C ILE A 67 13.12 0.26 -6.03
N VAL A 68 12.28 -0.26 -5.12
CA VAL A 68 12.43 0.02 -3.67
C VAL A 68 13.82 -0.36 -3.18
N ARG A 69 14.34 -1.53 -3.55
CA ARG A 69 15.69 -1.97 -3.13
C ARG A 69 16.77 -1.06 -3.68
N LEU A 70 16.69 -0.71 -4.97
CA LEU A 70 17.64 0.20 -5.61
C LEU A 70 17.62 1.59 -4.97
N LEU A 71 16.45 2.13 -4.62
CA LEU A 71 16.35 3.41 -3.94
C LEU A 71 17.02 3.39 -2.55
N ILE A 72 16.92 2.28 -1.81
CA ILE A 72 17.61 2.10 -0.53
C ILE A 72 19.13 2.04 -0.74
N GLU A 73 19.58 1.26 -1.73
CA GLU A 73 21.00 1.11 -2.07
C GLU A 73 21.63 2.44 -2.55
N GLU A 74 20.84 3.26 -3.25
CA GLU A 74 21.21 4.62 -3.68
C GLU A 74 21.21 5.65 -2.53
N GLY A 75 20.72 5.28 -1.35
CA GLY A 75 20.73 6.12 -0.16
C GLY A 75 19.57 7.11 -0.08
N PHE A 76 18.42 6.83 -0.73
CA PHE A 76 17.24 7.66 -0.54
C PHE A 76 16.75 7.58 0.92
N PRO A 77 16.43 8.72 1.55
CA PRO A 77 15.95 8.73 2.94
C PRO A 77 14.60 8.04 3.05
N MET A 78 14.50 7.14 4.03
CA MET A 78 13.23 6.53 4.44
C MET A 78 12.66 7.29 5.64
N TYR A 79 11.39 7.63 5.56
CA TYR A 79 10.61 8.26 6.61
C TYR A 79 9.72 7.19 7.25
N SER A 80 9.83 7.04 8.57
CA SER A 80 8.98 6.10 9.31
C SER A 80 7.54 6.60 9.34
N LYS A 81 6.58 5.69 9.12
CA LYS A 81 5.13 6.00 9.19
C LYS A 81 4.68 6.60 10.52
N SER A 82 5.49 6.52 11.57
CA SER A 82 5.23 7.09 12.90
C SER A 82 5.08 8.62 12.88
N GLU A 83 5.63 9.31 11.88
CA GLU A 83 5.50 10.78 11.72
C GLU A 83 4.49 11.18 10.62
N GLN A 84 3.88 10.19 9.96
CA GLN A 84 2.81 10.41 8.98
C GLN A 84 1.50 9.88 9.57
N GLU A 85 0.93 10.62 10.52
CA GLU A 85 -0.47 10.45 10.90
C GLU A 85 -1.34 10.75 9.67
N LEU A 86 -1.64 9.70 8.91
CA LEU A 86 -2.72 9.67 7.95
C LEU A 86 -4.01 9.34 8.73
N PRO A 87 -4.87 10.32 9.07
CA PRO A 87 -6.23 9.99 9.40
C PRO A 87 -6.89 9.48 8.13
N VAL A 88 -7.36 8.24 8.21
CA VAL A 88 -8.30 7.63 7.26
C VAL A 88 -9.44 8.63 7.05
N PRO A 89 -9.83 8.99 5.81
CA PRO A 89 -10.95 9.90 5.63
C PRO A 89 -12.21 9.24 6.23
N GLU A 90 -12.71 9.83 7.32
CA GLU A 90 -14.05 9.61 7.84
C GLU A 90 -15.04 9.89 6.70
N ARG A 91 -15.54 8.81 6.09
CA ARG A 91 -16.75 8.88 5.27
C ARG A 91 -17.93 9.08 6.21
N THR A 92 -18.26 10.32 6.49
CA THR A 92 -19.53 10.66 7.11
C THR A 92 -20.61 10.71 6.03
N GLU A 93 -21.32 9.59 5.85
CA GLU A 93 -22.71 9.63 5.38
C GLU A 93 -23.59 8.80 6.32
N ASN A 94 -24.55 9.50 6.92
CA ASN A 94 -25.60 9.00 7.80
C ASN A 94 -26.60 8.12 7.05
N ARG A 95 -26.94 6.92 7.57
CA ARG A 95 -28.30 6.47 7.98
C ARG A 95 -28.42 4.94 8.03
N MET A 96 -28.83 4.46 9.20
CA MET A 96 -29.78 3.35 9.46
C MET A 96 -29.84 2.21 8.42
N ASP A 97 -29.23 1.08 8.73
CA ASP A 97 -29.95 -0.14 9.11
C ASP A 97 -28.98 -1.17 9.70
N GLU A 98 -29.46 -1.91 10.69
CA GLU A 98 -28.76 -2.94 11.46
C GLU A 98 -28.50 -4.17 10.57
N ALA A 99 -27.23 -4.49 10.31
CA ALA A 99 -26.84 -5.85 9.91
C ALA A 99 -25.39 -6.08 10.36
N PRO A 100 -25.08 -7.15 11.12
CA PRO A 100 -23.72 -7.43 11.52
C PRO A 100 -22.93 -7.86 10.27
N GLU A 101 -21.99 -7.01 9.83
CA GLU A 101 -21.05 -7.39 8.78
C GLU A 101 -20.36 -8.70 9.20
N PRO A 102 -20.30 -9.73 8.33
CA PRO A 102 -19.62 -10.96 8.66
C PRO A 102 -18.13 -10.65 8.75
N ASP A 103 -17.68 -10.60 10.00
CA ASP A 103 -16.31 -10.39 10.41
C ASP A 103 -15.40 -11.23 9.51
N ARG A 104 -14.49 -10.60 8.77
CA ARG A 104 -13.54 -11.34 7.90
C ARG A 104 -12.81 -12.43 8.68
N GLN A 105 -12.67 -12.26 10.00
CA GLN A 105 -12.18 -13.28 10.90
C GLN A 105 -13.10 -14.51 10.94
N GLN A 106 -14.42 -14.35 11.03
CA GLN A 106 -15.37 -15.47 10.96
C GLN A 106 -15.32 -16.19 9.62
N GLN A 107 -15.14 -15.47 8.50
CA GLN A 107 -15.00 -16.08 7.19
C GLN A 107 -13.70 -16.92 7.09
N LEU A 108 -12.59 -16.41 7.61
CA LEU A 108 -11.33 -17.15 7.70
C LEU A 108 -11.44 -18.36 8.63
N VAL A 109 -12.11 -18.20 9.78
CA VAL A 109 -12.34 -19.30 10.74
C VAL A 109 -13.23 -20.39 10.13
N ALA A 110 -14.26 -20.02 9.37
CA ALA A 110 -15.11 -20.98 8.66
C ALA A 110 -14.33 -21.74 7.58
N SER A 111 -13.51 -21.04 6.79
CA SER A 111 -12.65 -21.68 5.78
C SER A 111 -11.61 -22.62 6.42
N LEU A 112 -10.99 -22.22 7.53
CA LEU A 112 -10.04 -23.06 8.27
C LEU A 112 -10.73 -24.30 8.88
N SER A 113 -11.93 -24.13 9.43
CA SER A 113 -12.70 -25.24 10.03
C SER A 113 -13.15 -26.25 8.97
N SER A 114 -13.56 -25.78 7.79
CA SER A 114 -13.90 -26.65 6.67
C SER A 114 -12.69 -27.46 6.18
N LEU A 115 -11.52 -26.81 6.08
CA LEU A 115 -10.28 -27.48 5.68
C LEU A 115 -9.85 -28.53 6.72
N ALA A 116 -9.96 -28.21 8.02
CA ALA A 116 -9.64 -29.14 9.10
C ALA A 116 -10.53 -30.39 9.07
N ASN A 117 -11.84 -30.23 8.85
CA ASN A 117 -12.76 -31.36 8.73
C ASN A 117 -12.49 -32.24 7.51
N GLU A 118 -12.05 -31.65 6.39
CA GLU A 118 -11.68 -32.40 5.19
C GLU A 118 -10.43 -33.25 5.43
N LEU A 119 -9.41 -32.69 6.09
CA LEU A 119 -8.20 -33.42 6.46
C LEU A 119 -8.48 -34.59 7.41
N ILE A 120 -9.40 -34.42 8.37
CA ILE A 120 -9.82 -35.51 9.27
C ILE A 120 -10.47 -36.65 8.48
N ARG A 121 -11.35 -36.35 7.52
CA ARG A 121 -11.98 -37.37 6.68
C ARG A 121 -10.98 -38.11 5.80
N ILE A 122 -9.99 -37.40 5.25
CA ILE A 122 -8.93 -38.02 4.45
C ILE A 122 -8.07 -38.93 5.34
N ALA A 123 -7.71 -38.49 6.55
CA ALA A 123 -6.95 -39.29 7.49
C ALA A 123 -7.71 -40.56 7.94
N ASP A 124 -9.01 -40.44 8.20
CA ASP A 124 -9.86 -41.57 8.56
C ASP A 124 -10.00 -42.57 7.41
N HIS A 125 -10.18 -42.06 6.18
CA HIS A 125 -10.19 -42.89 4.97
C HIS A 125 -8.86 -43.63 4.78
N LEU A 126 -7.72 -42.96 4.95
CA LEU A 126 -6.39 -43.60 4.85
C LEU A 126 -6.16 -44.66 5.94
N ASN A 127 -6.67 -44.45 7.15
CA ASN A 127 -6.60 -45.45 8.22
C ASN A 127 -7.47 -46.68 7.91
N HIS A 128 -8.63 -46.51 7.27
CA HIS A 128 -9.50 -47.63 6.91
C HIS A 128 -8.89 -48.54 5.84
N TRP A 129 -8.03 -48.02 4.96
CA TRP A 129 -7.32 -48.79 3.92
C TRP A 129 -6.08 -49.54 4.44
N LYS A 130 -5.63 -49.28 5.67
CA LYS A 130 -4.45 -49.92 6.28
C LYS A 130 -4.76 -51.21 7.05
N VAL A 131 -6.03 -51.62 7.15
CA VAL A 131 -6.48 -52.80 7.92
C VAL A 131 -6.99 -53.93 7.01
N GLN A 132 -6.39 -54.12 5.83
CA GLN A 132 -6.51 -55.36 5.04
C GLN A 132 -5.15 -56.00 4.81
#